data_AF-A0A124G4Y0-F1
#
_entry.id   AF-A0A124G4Y0-F1
#
_cell.length_a   1.000
_cell.length_b   1.000
_cell.length_c   1.000
_cell.angle_alpha   90.00
_cell.angle_beta   90.00
_cell.angle_gamma   90.00
#
_symmetry.space_group_name_H-M   'P 1'
#
loop_
_entity.id
_entity.type
_entity.pdbx_description
1 polymer ?
#
loop_
_entity_poly.entity_id
_entity_poly.type
_entity_poly.pdbx_seq_one_letter_code
_entity_poly.pdbx_strand_id
1 'polypeptide(L)' 'MLCWFDRSDRTVLRATPPHNPVEHGVFATRSPNRPNPISLSLVDVIDITGGTIRVRGLEALDGTPVLDIKPYSEEIDCP' A
#
# COMPACT_ATOMS: atom_id res chain seq x y z
N MET A 1 -4.28 -0.98 6.22
CA MET A 1 -3.85 -2.34 5.83
C MET A 1 -2.47 -2.28 5.22
N LEU A 2 -1.60 -3.25 5.56
CA LEU A 2 -0.31 -3.44 4.92
C LEU A 2 -0.33 -4.71 4.07
N CYS A 3 0.07 -4.59 2.80
CA CYS A 3 0.19 -5.72 1.88
C CYS A 3 1.61 -5.81 1.32
N TRP A 4 2.02 -7.01 0.92
CA TRP A 4 3.28 -7.24 0.22
C TRP A 4 3.02 -7.27 -1.28
N PHE A 5 3.44 -6.25 -2.02
CA PHE A 5 3.34 -6.25 -3.48
C PHE A 5 4.41 -7.18 -4.07
N ASP A 6 4.07 -8.47 -4.10
CA ASP A 6 4.89 -9.61 -4.50
C ASP A 6 5.43 -9.53 -5.93
N ARG A 7 4.82 -8.68 -6.78
CA ARG A 7 5.17 -8.49 -8.19
C ARG A 7 6.05 -7.25 -8.44
N SER A 8 6.41 -6.50 -7.40
CA SER A 8 7.22 -5.29 -7.51
C SER A 8 8.71 -5.59 -7.75
N ASP A 9 9.37 -4.74 -8.53
CA ASP A 9 10.83 -4.74 -8.66
C ASP A 9 11.48 -4.11 -7.41
N ARG A 10 12.27 -4.90 -6.70
CA ARG A 10 12.93 -4.52 -5.44
C ARG A 10 14.28 -3.83 -5.65
N THR A 11 14.79 -3.80 -6.88
CA THR A 11 16.07 -3.18 -7.23
C THR A 11 15.94 -1.70 -7.58
N VAL A 12 14.72 -1.24 -7.87
CA VAL A 12 14.43 0.15 -8.24
C VAL A 12 14.60 1.09 -7.05
N LEU A 13 15.41 2.14 -7.25
CA LEU A 13 15.67 3.18 -6.26
C LEU A 13 15.14 4.56 -6.67
N ARG A 14 14.75 4.74 -7.94
CA ARG A 14 14.22 5.99 -8.49
C ARG A 14 12.99 5.71 -9.36
N ALA A 15 12.01 6.60 -9.35
CA ALA A 15 10.77 6.47 -10.11
C ALA A 15 10.28 7.84 -10.56
N THR A 16 9.59 7.88 -11.71
CA THR A 16 8.88 9.07 -12.21
C THR A 16 7.38 8.88 -11.94
N PRO A 17 6.78 9.61 -11.00
CA PRO A 17 5.35 9.46 -10.68
C PRO A 17 4.44 9.90 -11.84
N PRO A 18 3.24 9.29 -12.01
CA PRO A 18 2.31 9.66 -13.10
C PRO A 18 1.90 11.14 -13.13
N HIS A 19 1.85 11.80 -11.97
CA HIS A 19 1.43 13.20 -11.82
C HIS A 19 2.61 14.17 -11.63
N ASN A 20 3.85 13.67 -11.70
CA ASN A 20 5.04 14.51 -11.58
C ASN A 20 6.11 14.01 -12.57
N PRO A 21 6.39 14.76 -13.66
CA PRO A 21 7.35 14.32 -14.67
C PRO A 21 8.81 14.35 -14.19
N VAL A 22 9.07 14.87 -12.99
CA VAL A 22 10.40 14.83 -12.38
C VAL A 22 10.60 13.47 -11.72
N GLU A 23 11.76 12.87 -11.94
CA GLU A 23 12.15 11.63 -11.27
C GLU A 23 12.55 11.90 -9.80
N HIS A 24 12.10 11.03 -8.90
CA HIS A 24 12.39 11.09 -7.48
C HIS A 24 12.95 9.76 -6.98
N GLY A 25 13.67 9.79 -5.85
CA GLY A 25 13.97 8.57 -5.12
C GLY A 25 12.67 7.88 -4.65
N VAL A 26 12.61 6.54 -4.66
CA VAL A 26 11.37 5.81 -4.36
C VAL A 26 10.76 6.15 -2.99
N PHE A 27 11.59 6.52 -2.00
CA PHE A 27 11.15 6.91 -0.66
C PHE A 27 10.42 8.27 -0.61
N ALA A 28 10.60 9.12 -1.62
CA ALA A 28 9.84 10.37 -1.79
C ALA A 28 8.55 10.16 -2.62
N THR A 29 8.18 8.90 -2.91
CA THR A 29 7.04 8.56 -3.77
C THR A 29 6.19 7.43 -3.20
N ARG A 30 5.08 7.13 -3.88
CA ARG A 30 4.25 5.94 -3.67
C ARG A 30 4.49 4.83 -4.71
N SER A 31 5.65 4.81 -5.37
CA SER A 31 6.00 3.74 -6.33
C SER A 31 5.87 2.35 -5.68
N PRO A 32 5.22 1.36 -6.32
CA PRO A 32 5.18 -0.01 -5.81
C PRO A 32 6.56 -0.69 -5.86
N ASN A 33 7.42 -0.28 -6.80
CA ASN A 33 8.79 -0.73 -6.92
C ASN A 33 9.68 -0.01 -5.90
N ARG A 34 10.21 -0.77 -4.93
CA ARG A 34 11.06 -0.31 -3.82
C ARG A 34 11.68 -1.53 -3.10
N PRO A 35 12.79 -1.35 -2.34
CA PRO A 35 13.49 -2.48 -1.70
C PRO A 35 12.63 -3.43 -0.87
N ASN A 36 11.66 -2.86 -0.14
CA ASN A 36 10.64 -3.60 0.60
C ASN A 36 9.26 -3.11 0.10
N PRO A 37 8.61 -3.84 -0.82
CA PRO A 37 7.38 -3.42 -1.50
C PRO A 37 6.15 -3.59 -0.61
N ILE A 38 6.21 -2.99 0.59
CA ILE A 38 5.11 -2.93 1.53
C ILE A 38 4.22 -1.76 1.12
N SER A 39 2.97 -2.05 0.82
CA SER A 39 1.95 -1.04 0.55
C SER A 39 1.26 -0.60 1.83
N LEU A 40 0.70 0.60 1.79
CA LEU A 40 -0.13 1.17 2.85
C LEU A 40 -1.42 1.67 2.22
N SER A 41 -2.55 1.06 2.60
CA SER A 41 -3.88 1.52 2.20
C SER A 41 -4.73 1.78 3.44
N LEU A 42 -5.32 2.97 3.54
CA LEU A 42 -6.45 3.23 4.41
C LEU A 42 -7.70 2.68 3.72
N VAL A 43 -8.48 1.86 4.41
CA VAL A 43 -9.63 1.16 3.84
C VAL A 43 -10.83 1.26 4.76
N ASP A 44 -12.02 1.29 4.17
CA ASP A 44 -13.27 1.18 4.92
C ASP A 44 -13.67 -0.28 5.06
N VAL A 45 -13.95 -0.73 6.28
CA VAL A 45 -14.56 -2.04 6.50
C VAL A 45 -16.04 -1.97 6.15
N ILE A 46 -16.46 -2.78 5.18
CA ILE A 46 -17.86 -2.87 4.73
C ILE A 46 -18.59 -3.99 5.46
N ASP A 47 -17.92 -5.13 5.68
CA ASP A 47 -18.49 -6.32 6.29
C ASP A 47 -17.40 -7.23 6.86
N ILE A 48 -17.76 -8.02 7.87
CA ILE A 48 -16.89 -9.04 8.48
C ILE A 48 -17.69 -10.33 8.63
N THR A 49 -17.30 -11.36 7.89
CA THR A 49 -17.99 -12.66 7.89
C THR A 49 -16.98 -13.81 7.87
N GLY A 50 -17.05 -14.71 8.84
CA GLY A 50 -16.29 -15.98 8.83
C GLY A 50 -14.76 -15.82 8.72
N GLY A 51 -14.19 -14.76 9.31
CA GLY A 51 -12.76 -14.45 9.20
C GLY A 51 -12.36 -13.69 7.92
N THR A 52 -13.31 -13.41 7.04
CA THR A 52 -13.12 -12.54 5.87
C THR A 52 -13.54 -11.12 6.19
N ILE A 53 -12.72 -10.15 5.82
CA ILE A 53 -13.04 -8.73 5.93
C ILE A 53 -13.23 -8.19 4.51
N ARG A 54 -14.44 -7.70 4.22
CA ARG A 54 -14.73 -7.04 2.94
C ARG A 54 -14.50 -5.55 3.10
N VAL A 55 -13.65 -4.98 2.25
CA VAL A 55 -13.19 -3.60 2.38
C VAL A 55 -13.41 -2.79 1.10
N ARG A 56 -13.43 -1.46 1.23
CA ARG A 56 -13.37 -0.49 0.13
C ARG A 56 -12.05 0.27 0.16
N GLY A 57 -11.47 0.56 -0.99
CA GLY A 57 -10.26 1.39 -1.11
C GLY A 57 -8.93 0.64 -1.01
N LEU A 58 -8.95 -0.69 -1.06
CA LEU A 58 -7.72 -1.49 -1.11
C LEU A 58 -7.11 -1.43 -2.52
N GLU A 59 -5.88 -0.94 -2.62
CA GLU A 59 -5.12 -0.86 -3.87
C GLU A 59 -4.19 -2.07 -4.02
N ALA A 60 -4.76 -3.28 -4.07
CA ALA A 60 -4.00 -4.52 -4.20
C ALA A 60 -4.53 -5.34 -5.39
N LEU A 61 -3.63 -6.13 -5.99
CA LEU A 61 -4.04 -7.10 -7.00
C LEU A 61 -4.64 -8.33 -6.33
N ASP A 62 -5.44 -9.09 -7.08
CA ASP A 62 -5.92 -10.38 -6.60
C ASP A 62 -4.75 -11.32 -6.25
N GLY A 63 -4.87 -12.00 -5.11
CA GLY A 63 -3.83 -12.86 -4.54
C GLY A 63 -2.68 -12.13 -3.84
N THR A 64 -2.66 -10.79 -3.77
CA THR A 64 -1.62 -10.05 -3.04
C THR A 64 -1.62 -10.42 -1.54
N PRO A 65 -0.48 -10.85 -0.96
CA PRO A 65 -0.40 -11.20 0.46
C PRO A 65 -0.69 -10.01 1.39
N VAL A 66 -1.53 -10.25 2.40
CA VAL A 66 -1.72 -9.33 3.53
C VAL A 66 -0.65 -9.59 4.57
N LEU A 67 0.03 -8.53 5.02
CA LEU A 67 1.06 -8.62 6.06
C LEU A 67 0.50 -8.27 7.43
N ASP A 68 -0.33 -7.22 7.51
CA ASP A 68 -0.75 -6.65 8.78
C ASP A 68 -2.03 -5.80 8.65
N ILE A 69 -2.78 -5.73 9.74
CA ILE A 69 -4.01 -4.96 9.88
C ILE A 69 -3.94 -4.20 11.20
N LYS A 70 -4.07 -2.88 11.13
CA LYS A 70 -4.08 -1.98 12.30
C LYS A 70 -5.28 -1.05 12.22
N PRO A 71 -5.88 -0.66 13.36
CA PRO A 71 -6.91 0.37 13.37
C PRO A 71 -6.30 1.69 12.92
N TYR A 72 -7.05 2.46 12.14
CA TYR A 72 -6.75 3.85 11.85
C TYR A 72 -7.06 4.70 13.09
N SER A 73 -6.15 5.60 13.43
CA SER A 73 -6.33 6.58 14.50
C SER A 73 -6.03 7.97 13.96
N GLU A 74 -7.03 8.85 13.95
CA GLU A 74 -6.86 10.23 13.47
C GLU A 74 -5.78 10.98 14.25
N GLU A 75 -5.65 10.75 15.56
CA GLU A 75 -4.61 11.36 16.40
C GLU A 75 -3.18 10.99 15.97
N ILE A 76 -2.99 9.82 15.35
CA ILE A 76 -1.67 9.27 15.03
C ILE A 76 -1.36 9.35 13.53
N ASP A 77 -2.36 9.08 12.69
CA ASP A 77 -2.20 8.85 11.26
C ASP A 77 -2.52 10.09 10.41
N CYS A 78 -3.20 11.10 10.96
CA CYS A 78 -3.40 12.40 10.31
C CYS A 78 -2.32 13.41 10.74
N PRO A 79 -1.63 14.06 9.80
CA PRO A 79 -0.62 15.07 10.08
C PRO A 79 -1.17 16.41 10.58
#